data_AF-A0A6B3ENG8-F1
#
_entry.id   AF-A0A6B3ENG8-F1
#
_cell.length_a   1.000
_cell.length_b   1.000
_cell.length_c   1.000
_cell.angle_alpha   90.00
_cell.angle_beta   90.00
_cell.angle_gamma   90.00
#
_symmetry.space_group_name_H-M   'P 1'
#
loop_
_entity.id
_entity.type
_entity.pdbx_description
1 polymer ?
#
loop_
_entity_poly.entity_id
_entity_poly.type
_entity_poly.pdbx_seq_one_letter_code
_entity_poly.pdbx_strand_id
1 'polypeptide(L)' 'PGANESVIIEFRVPDVDRLHADLSGAEIVAEPTTMPWGNRSCLVRDPDGNLVNFFTPVSEAARAKYGIDATA' A
#
# COMPACT_ATOMS: atom_id res chain seq x y z
N PRO A 1 25.76 1.11 16.19
CA PRO A 1 25.15 1.51 14.90
C PRO A 1 24.37 0.33 14.32
N GLY A 2 23.04 0.40 14.31
CA GLY A 2 22.21 -0.56 13.59
C GLY A 2 22.00 -0.03 12.18
N ALA A 3 22.58 -0.66 11.17
CA ALA A 3 22.20 -0.37 9.81
C ALA A 3 20.72 -0.75 9.67
N ASN A 4 19.87 0.18 9.25
CA ASN A 4 18.49 -0.15 8.90
C ASN A 4 18.55 -0.91 7.57
N GLU A 5 18.59 -2.24 7.66
CA GLU A 5 18.59 -3.17 6.52
C GLU A 5 17.17 -3.66 6.19
N SER A 6 16.14 -2.92 6.63
CA SER A 6 14.76 -3.26 6.27
C SER A 6 14.42 -2.82 4.85
N VAL A 7 13.72 -3.70 4.14
CA VAL A 7 13.13 -3.45 2.83
C VAL A 7 11.62 -3.49 2.99
N ILE A 8 10.90 -2.64 2.26
CA ILE A 8 9.46 -2.71 2.09
C ILE A 8 9.17 -3.04 0.63
N ILE A 9 8.24 -3.96 0.40
CA ILE A 9 7.75 -4.31 -0.94
C ILE A 9 6.42 -3.60 -1.14
N GLU A 10 6.30 -2.83 -2.21
CA GLU A 10 5.09 -2.05 -2.49
C GLU A 10 4.37 -2.58 -3.73
N PHE A 11 3.09 -2.88 -3.58
CA PHE A 11 2.22 -3.27 -4.69
C PHE A 11 1.17 -2.19 -4.93
N ARG A 12 1.14 -1.67 -6.15
CA ARG A 12 0.04 -0.81 -6.60
C ARG A 12 -1.14 -1.70 -6.97
N VAL A 13 -2.28 -1.47 -6.32
CA VAL A 13 -3.51 -2.23 -6.57
C VAL A 13 -4.65 -1.29 -7.01
N PRO A 14 -5.68 -1.81 -7.72
CA PRO A 14 -6.81 -0.98 -8.15
C PRO A 14 -7.64 -0.44 -6.98
N ASP A 15 -7.78 -1.24 -5.91
CA ASP A 15 -8.61 -0.92 -4.74
C ASP A 15 -8.03 -1.61 -3.50
N VAL A 16 -7.50 -0.82 -2.56
CA VAL A 16 -6.94 -1.32 -1.29
C VAL A 16 -8.02 -1.80 -0.33
N ASP A 17 -9.18 -1.13 -0.29
CA ASP A 17 -10.24 -1.47 0.66
C ASP A 17 -10.87 -2.82 0.31
N ARG A 18 -11.08 -3.07 -0.98
CA ARG A 18 -11.52 -4.39 -1.47
C ARG A 18 -10.47 -5.46 -1.20
N LEU A 19 -9.19 -5.21 -1.52
CA LEU A 19 -8.12 -6.17 -1.24
C LEU A 19 -8.06 -6.52 0.23
N HIS A 20 -8.16 -5.52 1.11
CA HIS A 20 -8.17 -5.72 2.55
C HIS A 20 -9.32 -6.62 3.03
N ALA A 21 -10.52 -6.42 2.49
CA ALA A 21 -11.68 -7.25 2.82
C ALA A 21 -11.51 -8.73 2.40
N ASP A 22 -10.80 -8.97 1.30
CA ASP A 22 -10.53 -10.31 0.77
C ASP A 22 -9.25 -10.94 1.39
N LEU A 23 -8.45 -10.16 2.11
CA LEU A 23 -7.17 -10.62 2.65
C LEU A 23 -7.38 -11.55 3.85
N SER A 24 -6.66 -12.67 3.86
CA SER A 24 -6.68 -13.62 4.95
C SER A 24 -5.28 -14.18 5.19
N GLY A 25 -4.98 -14.52 6.46
CA GLY A 25 -3.70 -15.14 6.85
C GLY A 25 -2.49 -14.19 6.90
N ALA A 26 -2.66 -12.90 6.61
CA ALA A 26 -1.63 -11.88 6.82
C ALA A 26 -1.85 -11.10 8.13
N GLU A 27 -0.78 -10.65 8.77
CA GLU A 27 -0.86 -9.74 9.92
C GLU A 27 -1.07 -8.31 9.42
N ILE A 28 -2.16 -7.67 9.81
CA ILE A 28 -2.40 -6.25 9.50
C ILE A 28 -1.55 -5.37 10.42
N VAL A 29 -0.58 -4.66 9.84
CA VAL A 29 0.27 -3.69 10.55
C VAL A 29 -0.40 -2.32 10.57
N ALA A 30 -1.03 -1.94 9.45
CA ALA A 30 -1.85 -0.75 9.36
C ALA A 30 -3.08 -1.02 8.47
N GLU A 31 -4.24 -0.80 9.06
CA GLU A 31 -5.53 -0.77 8.35
C GLU A 31 -5.48 0.19 7.16
N PRO A 32 -6.27 -0.05 6.10
CA PRO A 32 -6.42 0.87 5.00
C PRO A 32 -6.56 2.33 5.49
N THR A 33 -5.57 3.17 5.16
CA THR A 33 -5.49 4.58 5.58
C THR A 33 -5.11 5.47 4.39
N THR A 34 -5.79 6.61 4.23
CA THR A 34 -5.40 7.61 3.24
C THR A 34 -4.29 8.45 3.81
N MET A 35 -3.09 8.31 3.24
CA MET A 35 -1.89 8.99 3.69
C MET A 35 -1.88 10.46 3.26
N PRO A 36 -1.15 11.35 3.96
CA PRO A 36 -1.10 12.78 3.62
C PRO A 36 -0.63 13.09 2.19
N TRP A 37 0.14 12.20 1.58
CA TRP A 37 0.60 12.31 0.19
C TRP A 37 -0.40 11.76 -0.84
N GLY A 38 -1.58 11.30 -0.42
CA GLY A 38 -2.71 10.96 -1.28
C GLY A 38 -2.77 9.51 -1.76
N ASN A 39 -1.97 8.59 -1.21
CA ASN A 39 -2.16 7.16 -1.41
C ASN A 39 -3.13 6.61 -0.35
N ARG A 40 -4.11 5.80 -0.74
CA ARG A 40 -4.77 4.84 0.13
C ARG A 40 -3.80 3.67 0.31
N SER A 41 -3.39 3.35 1.54
CA SER A 41 -2.38 2.33 1.83
C SER A 41 -2.84 1.35 2.91
N CYS A 42 -2.50 0.08 2.78
CA CYS A 42 -2.65 -0.95 3.79
C CYS A 42 -1.29 -1.66 3.95
N LEU A 43 -0.79 -1.73 5.19
CA LEU A 43 0.48 -2.38 5.49
C LEU A 43 0.23 -3.71 6.18
N VAL A 44 0.93 -4.74 5.73
CA VAL A 44 0.82 -6.09 6.29
C VAL A 44 2.19 -6.72 6.47
N ARG A 45 2.28 -7.76 7.31
CA ARG A 45 3.37 -8.74 7.24
C ARG A 45 2.89 -10.00 6.53
N ASP A 46 3.72 -10.47 5.61
CA ASP A 46 3.58 -11.81 5.04
C ASP A 46 3.99 -12.89 6.06
N PRO A 47 3.77 -14.19 5.78
CA PRO A 47 4.13 -15.27 6.69
C PRO A 47 5.63 -15.35 7.04
N ASP A 48 6.50 -14.80 6.19
CA ASP A 48 7.96 -14.77 6.40
C ASP A 48 8.39 -13.50 7.19
N GLY A 49 7.45 -12.61 7.52
CA GLY A 49 7.67 -11.40 8.30
C GLY A 49 8.05 -10.16 7.48
N ASN A 50 8.05 -10.26 6.14
CA ASN A 50 8.38 -9.13 5.27
C ASN A 50 7.28 -8.07 5.33
N LEU A 51 7.69 -6.80 5.30
CA LEU A 51 6.74 -5.68 5.29
C LEU A 51 6.27 -5.41 3.86
N VAL A 52 4.96 -5.46 3.66
CA VAL A 52 4.31 -5.24 2.35
C VAL A 52 3.32 -4.08 2.46
N ASN A 53 3.38 -3.15 1.50
CA ASN A 53 2.42 -2.05 1.36
C ASN A 53 1.58 -2.23 0.09
N PHE A 54 0.29 -2.44 0.25
CA PHE A 54 -0.67 -2.34 -0.85
C PHE A 54 -1.17 -0.90 -0.93
N PHE A 55 -1.08 -0.28 -2.10
CA PHE A 55 -1.49 1.11 -2.25
C PHE A 55 -2.27 1.43 -3.53
N THR A 56 -3.16 2.41 -3.44
CA THR A 56 -3.87 3.02 -4.57
C THR A 56 -3.73 4.54 -4.48
N PRO A 57 -3.19 5.22 -5.50
CA PRO A 57 -3.19 6.69 -5.56
C PRO A 57 -4.63 7.22 -5.67
N VAL A 58 -5.11 7.96 -4.67
CA VAL A 58 -6.48 8.49 -4.65
C VAL A 58 -6.56 9.98 -4.96
N SER A 59 -5.53 10.77 -4.60
CA SER A 59 -5.47 12.20 -4.98
C SER A 59 -5.00 12.39 -6.43
N GLU A 60 -5.38 13.51 -7.06
CA GLU A 60 -4.90 13.87 -8.41
C GLU A 60 -3.37 13.94 -8.48
N ALA A 61 -2.74 14.59 -7.50
CA ALA A 61 -1.29 14.69 -7.44
C ALA A 61 -0.61 13.32 -7.32
N ALA A 62 -1.18 12.41 -6.53
CA ALA A 62 -0.68 11.04 -6.39
C ALA A 62 -0.87 10.27 -7.70
N ARG A 63 -2.04 10.35 -8.35
CA ARG A 63 -2.31 9.71 -9.65
C ARG A 63 -1.33 10.19 -10.72
N ALA A 64 -1.09 11.50 -10.80
CA ALA A 64 -0.12 12.10 -11.71
C ALA A 64 1.30 11.57 -11.47
N LYS A 65 1.74 11.46 -10.20
CA LYS A 65 3.04 10.90 -9.83
C LYS A 65 3.26 9.49 -10.38
N TYR A 66 2.21 8.67 -10.42
CA TYR A 66 2.29 7.28 -10.89
C TYR A 66 1.80 7.09 -12.34
N GLY A 67 1.61 8.17 -13.10
CA GLY A 67 1.17 8.13 -14.50
C GLY A 67 -0.20 7.48 -14.69
N ILE A 68 -1.12 7.68 -13.75
CA ILE A 68 -2.49 7.16 -13.82
C ILE A 68 -3.39 8.27 -14.36
N ASP A 69 -3.69 8.23 -15.66
CA ASP A 69 -4.64 9.15 -16.27
C ASP A 69 -6.09 8.75 -15.93
N ALA A 70 -6.94 9.75 -15.72
CA ALA A 70 -8.36 9.57 -15.43
C ALA A 70 -9.21 9.30 -16.69
N THR A 71 -8.58 8.91 -17.81
CA THR A 71 -9.25 8.79 -19.11
C THR A 71 -8.97 7.42 -19.73
N ALA A 72 -9.84 6.48 -19.42
CA ALA A 72 -10.23 5.36 -20.27
C ALA A 72 -11.74 5.17 -20.12
#